data_AF-A0A252DPY4-F1
#
_entry.id   AF-A0A252DPY4-F1
#
_cell.length_a   1.000
_cell.length_b   1.000
_cell.length_c   1.000
_cell.angle_alpha   90.00
_cell.angle_beta   90.00
_cell.angle_gamma   90.00
#
_symmetry.space_group_name_H-M   'P 1'
#
loop_
_entity.id
_entity.type
_entity.pdbx_description
1 polymer ?
#
loop_
_entity_poly.entity_id
_entity_poly.type
_entity_poly.pdbx_seq_one_letter_code
_entity_poly.pdbx_strand_id
1 'polypeptide(L)'
;MNIRKAILLITLVFPGLAVVGISLYWFILDYDALGKAENYIEKLAKDEKVNDRQLDYAYHRTLAHRINVFADGTWGLIGGVITGLGIHGLATIPEQHKRKLDKS
;
A
#
# COMPACT_ATOMS: atom_id res chain seq x y z
N MET A 1 17.45 24.79 -1.66
CA MET A 1 16.45 23.92 -2.33
C MET A 1 15.37 24.80 -2.95
N ASN A 2 15.07 24.66 -4.25
CA ASN A 2 14.03 25.46 -4.90
C ASN A 2 12.67 25.20 -4.23
N ILE A 3 11.93 26.26 -3.83
CA ILE A 3 10.63 26.15 -3.14
C ILE A 3 9.67 25.20 -3.86
N ARG A 4 9.68 25.19 -5.20
CA ARG A 4 8.87 24.27 -6.04
C ARG A 4 9.22 22.80 -5.82
N LYS A 5 10.52 22.47 -5.68
CA LYS A 5 10.99 21.12 -5.36
C LYS A 5 10.60 20.73 -3.93
N ALA A 6 10.66 21.68 -2.99
CA ALA A 6 10.24 21.47 -1.61
C ALA A 6 8.73 21.15 -1.50
N ILE A 7 7.90 21.89 -2.24
CA ILE A 7 6.44 21.65 -2.28
C ILE A 7 6.15 20.24 -2.81
N LEU A 8 6.73 19.83 -3.94
CA LEU A 8 6.51 18.48 -4.50
C LEU A 8 6.95 17.34 -3.56
N LEU A 9 8.06 17.54 -2.82
CA LEU A 9 8.50 16.56 -1.83
C LEU A 9 7.47 16.39 -0.72
N ILE A 10 7.00 17.49 -0.15
CA ILE A 10 6.09 17.50 1.00
C ILE A 10 4.67 17.06 0.60
N THR A 11 4.19 17.43 -0.59
CA THR A 11 2.80 17.17 -0.99
C THR A 11 2.61 15.85 -1.74
N LEU A 12 3.66 15.29 -2.34
CA LEU A 12 3.52 14.12 -3.23
C LEU A 12 4.44 12.98 -2.85
N VAL A 13 5.75 13.24 -2.70
CA VAL A 13 6.73 12.17 -2.46
C VAL A 13 6.60 11.56 -1.07
N PHE A 14 6.69 12.36 -0.01
CA PHE A 14 6.58 11.90 1.37
C PHE A 14 5.22 11.26 1.70
N PRO A 15 4.07 11.91 1.41
CA PRO A 15 2.78 11.29 1.68
C PRO A 15 2.54 10.04 0.85
N GLY A 16 2.95 10.01 -0.43
CA GLY A 16 2.86 8.79 -1.25
C GLY A 16 3.68 7.64 -0.66
N LEU A 17 4.90 7.91 -0.20
CA LEU A 17 5.76 6.89 0.45
C LEU A 17 5.18 6.42 1.77
N ALA A 18 4.57 7.32 2.56
CA ALA A 18 3.88 6.95 3.79
C ALA A 18 2.73 5.98 3.50
N VAL A 19 1.91 6.26 2.49
CA VAL A 19 0.81 5.38 2.06
C VAL A 19 1.36 4.03 1.61
N VAL A 20 2.39 3.99 0.76
CA VAL A 20 3.05 2.73 0.33
C VAL A 20 3.52 1.93 1.55
N GLY A 21 4.23 2.57 2.47
CA GLY A 21 4.81 1.91 3.64
C GLY A 21 3.74 1.34 4.58
N ILE A 22 2.70 2.13 4.87
CA ILE A 22 1.58 1.71 5.72
C ILE A 22 0.85 0.54 5.04
N SER A 23 0.53 0.66 3.76
CA SER A 23 -0.14 -0.37 3.00
C SER A 23 0.66 -1.68 2.94
N LEU A 24 1.96 -1.62 2.68
CA LEU A 24 2.81 -2.83 2.68
C LEU A 24 2.86 -3.48 4.07
N TYR A 25 2.95 -2.68 5.13
CA TYR A 25 3.01 -3.19 6.49
C TYR A 25 1.74 -3.97 6.86
N TRP A 26 0.57 -3.38 6.59
CA TRP A 26 -0.72 -4.06 6.84
C TRP A 26 -0.92 -5.26 5.92
N PHE A 27 -0.57 -5.14 4.63
CA PHE A 27 -0.61 -6.24 3.69
C PHE A 27 0.15 -7.47 4.20
N ILE A 28 1.37 -7.29 4.71
CA ILE A 28 2.19 -8.40 5.22
C ILE A 28 1.54 -9.05 6.46
N LEU A 29 1.01 -8.24 7.38
CA LEU A 29 0.35 -8.74 8.59
C LEU A 29 -0.92 -9.53 8.27
N ASP A 30 -1.76 -9.02 7.38
CA ASP A 30 -2.98 -9.71 6.98
C ASP A 30 -2.70 -10.92 6.11
N TYR A 31 -1.63 -10.91 5.31
CA TYR A 31 -1.21 -12.09 4.54
C TYR A 31 -0.77 -13.25 5.47
N ASP A 32 -0.04 -12.97 6.55
CA ASP A 32 0.31 -13.98 7.56
C ASP A 32 -0.92 -14.49 8.32
N ALA A 33 -1.85 -13.59 8.67
CA ALA A 33 -3.11 -13.97 9.31
C ALA A 33 -3.99 -14.85 8.39
N LEU A 34 -4.03 -14.53 7.10
CA LEU A 34 -4.75 -15.29 6.09
C LEU A 34 -4.17 -16.70 5.94
N GLY A 35 -2.84 -16.83 5.87
CA GLY A 35 -2.18 -18.15 5.80
C GLY A 35 -2.45 -19.03 7.02
N LYS A 36 -2.57 -18.44 8.21
CA LYS A 36 -2.98 -19.17 9.44
C LYS A 36 -4.44 -19.58 9.40
N ALA A 37 -5.33 -18.71 8.92
CA ALA A 37 -6.76 -19.01 8.78
C ALA A 37 -7.03 -20.12 7.76
N GLU A 38 -6.33 -20.10 6.61
CA GLU A 38 -6.47 -21.14 5.58
C GLU A 38 -5.99 -22.51 6.09
N ASN A 39 -4.85 -22.57 6.78
CA ASN A 39 -4.36 -23.79 7.41
C ASN A 39 -5.31 -24.34 8.49
N TYR A 40 -6.03 -23.46 9.20
CA TYR A 40 -7.02 -23.85 10.19
C TYR A 40 -8.28 -24.43 9.52
N ILE A 41 -8.76 -23.81 8.44
CA ILE A 41 -9.89 -24.33 7.65
C ILE A 41 -9.53 -25.67 7.01
N GLU A 42 -8.33 -25.84 6.45
CA GLU A 42 -7.92 -27.11 5.85
C GLU A 42 -7.90 -28.25 6.88
N LYS A 43 -7.49 -27.96 8.13
CA LYS A 43 -7.53 -28.93 9.23
C LYS A 43 -8.97 -29.27 9.64
N LEU A 44 -9.84 -28.28 9.79
CA LEU A 44 -11.26 -28.48 10.10
C LEU A 44 -12.00 -29.23 8.99
N ALA A 45 -11.72 -28.94 7.72
CA ALA A 45 -12.35 -29.62 6.59
C ALA A 45 -11.92 -31.09 6.44
N LYS A 46 -10.74 -31.46 6.96
CA LYS A 46 -10.28 -32.86 7.04
C LYS A 46 -10.81 -33.62 8.26
N ASP A 47 -11.33 -32.92 9.26
CA ASP A 47 -11.87 -33.53 10.48
C ASP A 47 -13.38 -33.78 10.31
N GLU A 48 -13.80 -35.05 10.30
CA GLU A 48 -15.17 -35.49 9.98
C GLU A 48 -16.24 -35.10 11.03
N LYS A 49 -15.83 -34.41 12.11
CA LYS A 49 -16.67 -34.07 13.29
C LYS A 49 -17.08 -32.59 13.39
N VAL A 50 -16.84 -31.78 12.36
CA VAL A 50 -16.99 -30.32 12.46
C VAL A 50 -18.42 -29.87 12.19
N ASN A 51 -18.92 -28.99 13.06
CA ASN A 51 -20.24 -28.35 12.98
C ASN A 51 -20.27 -27.32 11.84
N ASP A 52 -21.17 -27.48 10.86
CA ASP A 52 -21.29 -26.65 9.64
C ASP A 52 -21.26 -25.14 9.91
N ARG A 53 -21.85 -24.69 11.03
CA ARG A 53 -21.81 -23.28 11.42
C ARG A 53 -20.41 -22.75 11.71
N GLN A 54 -19.54 -23.56 12.31
CA GLN A 54 -18.15 -23.15 12.58
C GLN A 54 -17.34 -23.04 11.29
N LEU A 55 -17.65 -23.88 10.30
CA LEU A 55 -17.03 -23.83 8.97
C LEU A 55 -17.43 -22.55 8.23
N ASP A 56 -18.70 -22.16 8.29
CA ASP A 56 -19.24 -20.96 7.63
C ASP A 56 -18.65 -19.67 8.24
N TYR A 57 -18.57 -19.59 9.58
CA TYR A 57 -17.89 -18.47 10.26
C TYR A 57 -16.41 -18.36 9.91
N ALA A 58 -15.70 -19.48 9.78
CA ALA A 58 -14.30 -19.47 9.39
C ALA A 58 -14.12 -18.98 7.94
N TYR A 59 -15.02 -19.40 7.04
CA TYR A 59 -15.06 -18.92 5.65
C TYR A 59 -15.26 -17.41 5.56
N HIS A 60 -16.24 -16.86 6.29
CA HIS A 60 -16.50 -15.42 6.30
C HIS A 60 -15.32 -14.60 6.83
N ARG A 61 -14.65 -15.07 7.89
CA ARG A 61 -13.46 -14.41 8.43
C ARG A 61 -12.31 -14.40 7.41
N THR A 62 -12.11 -15.51 6.72
CA THR A 62 -11.06 -15.64 5.69
C THR A 62 -11.33 -14.71 4.50
N LEU A 63 -12.59 -14.56 4.10
CA LEU A 63 -12.99 -13.62 3.06
C LEU A 63 -12.65 -12.16 3.43
N ALA A 64 -12.91 -11.76 4.68
CA ALA A 64 -12.59 -10.42 5.16
C ALA A 64 -11.07 -10.14 5.09
N HIS A 65 -10.23 -11.09 5.50
CA HIS A 65 -8.78 -10.96 5.37
C HIS A 65 -8.34 -10.85 3.90
N ARG A 66 -8.93 -11.62 2.98
CA ARG A 66 -8.63 -11.51 1.53
C ARG A 66 -8.95 -10.13 0.98
N ILE A 67 -10.10 -9.55 1.37
CA ILE A 67 -10.49 -8.21 0.94
C ILE A 67 -9.53 -7.17 1.52
N ASN A 68 -9.11 -7.31 2.78
CA ASN A 68 -8.18 -6.36 3.39
C ASN A 68 -6.80 -6.39 2.71
N VAL A 69 -6.24 -7.58 2.49
CA VAL A 69 -5.00 -7.78 1.72
C VAL A 69 -5.10 -7.14 0.32
N PHE A 70 -6.23 -7.33 -0.37
CA PHE A 70 -6.42 -6.72 -1.69
C PHE A 70 -6.50 -5.19 -1.62
N ALA A 71 -7.24 -4.65 -0.65
CA ALA A 71 -7.38 -3.22 -0.44
C ALA A 71 -6.04 -2.57 -0.10
N ASP A 72 -5.27 -3.17 0.82
CA ASP A 72 -3.94 -2.70 1.20
C ASP A 72 -2.98 -2.73 0.02
N GLY A 73 -2.98 -3.80 -0.77
CA GLY A 73 -2.19 -3.86 -2.01
C GLY A 73 -2.54 -2.75 -2.99
N THR A 74 -3.85 -2.46 -3.14
CA THR A 74 -4.34 -1.39 -4.02
C THR A 74 -3.91 0.00 -3.54
N TRP A 75 -4.05 0.27 -2.25
CA TRP A 75 -3.60 1.53 -1.63
C TRP A 75 -2.09 1.71 -1.77
N GLY A 76 -1.32 0.63 -1.63
CA GLY A 76 0.12 0.64 -1.87
C GLY A 76 0.47 1.03 -3.31
N LEU A 77 -0.21 0.47 -4.31
CA LEU A 77 -0.01 0.84 -5.71
C LEU A 77 -0.36 2.31 -5.98
N ILE A 78 -1.48 2.80 -5.44
CA ILE A 78 -1.89 4.21 -5.57
C ILE A 78 -0.83 5.12 -4.95
N GLY A 79 -0.35 4.80 -3.75
CA GLY A 79 0.75 5.52 -3.11
C GLY A 79 2.01 5.55 -3.98
N GLY A 80 2.34 4.42 -4.61
CA GLY A 80 3.50 4.29 -5.51
C GLY A 80 3.38 5.18 -6.75
N VAL A 81 2.19 5.25 -7.36
CA VAL A 81 1.91 6.15 -8.49
C VAL A 81 2.06 7.62 -8.07
N ILE A 82 1.52 8.00 -6.91
CA ILE A 82 1.63 9.35 -6.36
C ILE A 82 3.10 9.72 -6.13
N THR A 83 3.87 8.85 -5.47
CA THR A 83 5.31 9.05 -5.26
C THR A 83 6.06 9.17 -6.59
N GLY A 84 5.76 8.32 -7.57
CA GLY A 84 6.37 8.34 -8.89
C GLY A 84 6.13 9.67 -9.64
N LEU A 85 4.90 10.20 -9.58
CA LEU A 85 4.59 11.52 -10.11
C LEU A 85 5.37 12.64 -9.41
N GLY A 86 5.57 12.53 -8.10
CA GLY A 86 6.37 13.48 -7.32
C GLY A 86 7.83 13.49 -7.75
N ILE A 87 8.43 12.31 -7.88
CA ILE A 87 9.82 12.14 -8.34
C ILE A 87 9.96 12.63 -9.79
N HIS A 88 9.02 12.29 -10.67
CA HIS A 88 9.03 12.75 -12.04
C HIS A 88 8.95 14.28 -12.14
N GLY A 89 8.08 14.91 -11.34
CA GLY A 89 8.00 16.37 -11.22
C GLY A 89 9.31 17.00 -10.72
N LEU A 90 10.01 16.36 -9.78
CA LEU A 90 11.32 16.82 -9.30
C LEU A 90 12.40 16.76 -10.38
N ALA A 91 12.38 15.70 -11.20
CA ALA A 91 13.35 15.48 -12.28
C ALA A 91 13.12 16.39 -13.50
N THR A 92 11.87 16.79 -13.75
CA THR A 92 11.50 17.57 -14.94
C THR A 92 11.43 19.08 -14.73
N ILE A 93 11.46 19.58 -13.48
CA ILE A 93 11.51 21.03 -13.23
C ILE A 93 12.83 21.61 -13.75
N PRO A 94 12.79 22.51 -14.76
CA PRO A 94 13.98 23.19 -15.22
C PRO A 94 14.52 24.11 -14.11
N GLU A 95 15.82 24.07 -13.88
CA GLU A 95 16.53 24.96 -12.95
C GLU A 95 16.38 26.41 -13.40
N GLN A 96 15.32 27.09 -12.95
CA GLN A 96 15.05 28.50 -13.24
C GLN A 96 16.11 29.45 -12.64
N HIS A 97 17.14 28.93 -11.98
CA HIS A 97 18.18 29.72 -11.33
C HIS A 97 19.20 30.31 -12.31
N LYS A 98 19.42 29.73 -13.50
CA LYS A 98 20.46 30.20 -14.43
C LYS A 98 20.08 31.38 -15.35
N ARG A 99 18.81 31.82 -15.39
CA ARG A 99 18.35 32.83 -16.37
C ARG A 99 18.24 34.28 -15.87
N LYS A 100 18.41 34.54 -14.57
CA LYS A 100 18.36 35.90 -14.03
C LYS A 100 19.73 36.58 -13.88
N LEU A 101 20.83 35.82 -13.92
CA LEU A 101 22.20 36.35 -13.83
C LEU A 101 22.85 36.63 -15.19
N ASP A 102 22.24 36.17 -16.29
CA ASP A 102 22.69 36.39 -17.68
C ASP A 102 21.90 37.51 -18.38
N LYS A 103 21.10 38.27 -17.62
CA LYS A 103 20.27 39.38 -18.10
C LYS A 103 20.46 40.67 -17.29
N SER A 104 21.47 40.72 -16.43
CA SER A 104 21.94 41.93 -15.73
C SER A 104 23.36 42.24 -16.15
#